data_AF-A0A1I7HW72-F1
#
_entry.id   AF-A0A1I7HW72-F1
#
_cell.length_a   1.000
_cell.length_b   1.000
_cell.length_c   1.000
_cell.angle_alpha   90.00
_cell.angle_beta   90.00
_cell.angle_gamma   90.00
#
_symmetry.space_group_name_H-M   'P 1'
#
loop_
_entity.id
_entity.type
_entity.pdbx_description
1 polymer ?
#
loop_
_entity_poly.entity_id
_entity_poly.type
_entity_poly.pdbx_seq_one_letter_code
_entity_poly.pdbx_strand_id
1 'polypeptide(L)'
;MENYNEQEAYYQAKKKVEELKGFYWNVFTYIMVIPFLIFINYMTYWDFKWFWFPMFGWGIGLTFHALSVFYKGKYFGKEWERRKMEEFMNEEKNNSRQYE
;
A
#
# COMPACT_ATOMS: atom_id res chain seq x y z
N MET A 1 20.48 -24.25 -0.14
CA MET A 1 19.44 -23.51 0.62
C MET A 1 19.54 -21.99 0.44
N GLU A 2 20.56 -21.45 -0.23
CA GLU A 2 20.77 -20.01 -0.42
C GLU A 2 19.84 -19.39 -1.50
N ASN A 3 19.56 -20.11 -2.58
CA ASN A 3 18.75 -19.63 -3.72
C ASN A 3 17.25 -19.39 -3.40
N TYR A 4 16.66 -20.14 -2.47
CA TYR A 4 15.23 -19.99 -2.11
C TYR A 4 14.99 -18.65 -1.38
N ASN A 5 15.92 -18.24 -0.53
CA ASN A 5 15.82 -17.03 0.26
C ASN A 5 15.97 -15.77 -0.61
N GLU A 6 16.82 -15.81 -1.63
CA GLU A 6 16.95 -14.73 -2.61
C GLU A 6 15.70 -14.58 -3.50
N GLN A 7 15.11 -15.70 -3.96
CA GLN A 7 13.89 -15.65 -4.76
C GLN A 7 12.69 -15.12 -3.97
N GLU A 8 12.52 -15.53 -2.70
CA GLU A 8 11.48 -14.98 -1.82
C GLU A 8 11.71 -13.50 -1.53
N ALA A 9 12.95 -13.10 -1.20
CA ALA A 9 13.29 -11.70 -0.97
C ALA A 9 13.00 -10.82 -2.20
N TYR A 10 13.31 -11.33 -3.40
CA TYR A 10 13.04 -10.64 -4.66
C TYR A 10 11.54 -10.53 -4.96
N TYR A 11 10.77 -11.60 -4.74
CA TYR A 11 9.31 -11.59 -4.93
C TYR A 11 8.63 -10.59 -3.99
N GLN A 12 9.04 -10.56 -2.73
CA GLN A 12 8.51 -9.63 -1.73
C GLN A 12 8.87 -8.17 -2.05
N ALA A 13 10.11 -7.93 -2.51
CA ALA A 13 10.52 -6.61 -2.96
C ALA A 13 9.70 -6.15 -4.18
N LYS A 14 9.50 -7.03 -5.16
CA LYS A 14 8.72 -6.75 -6.38
C LYS A 14 7.26 -6.42 -6.06
N LYS A 15 6.62 -7.20 -5.18
CA LYS A 15 5.23 -6.98 -4.77
C LYS A 15 5.03 -5.61 -4.11
N LYS A 16 5.96 -5.21 -3.23
CA LYS A 16 5.94 -3.87 -2.63
C LYS A 16 6.07 -2.76 -3.66
N VAL A 17 6.93 -2.94 -4.67
CA VAL A 17 7.11 -1.96 -5.75
C VAL A 17 5.86 -1.84 -6.63
N GLU A 18 5.16 -2.95 -6.91
CA GLU A 18 3.91 -2.94 -7.67
C GLU A 18 2.78 -2.22 -6.90
N GLU A 19 2.65 -2.48 -5.59
CA GLU A 19 1.68 -1.77 -4.73
C GLU A 19 1.98 -0.26 -4.67
N LEU A 20 3.26 0.12 -4.53
CA LEU A 20 3.67 1.52 -4.60
C LEU A 20 3.32 2.14 -5.96
N LYS A 21 3.62 1.46 -7.08
CA LYS A 21 3.32 1.96 -8.42
C LYS A 21 1.83 2.26 -8.61
N GLY A 22 0.95 1.38 -8.15
CA GLY A 22 -0.49 1.59 -8.21
C GLY A 22 -0.94 2.81 -7.40
N PHE A 23 -0.36 3.00 -6.20
CA PHE A 23 -0.61 4.18 -5.38
C PHE A 23 -0.11 5.47 -6.05
N TYR A 24 1.12 5.48 -6.58
CA TYR A 24 1.68 6.64 -7.27
C TYR A 24 0.85 7.06 -8.48
N TRP A 25 0.28 6.11 -9.22
CA TRP A 25 -0.61 6.43 -10.35
C TRP A 25 -1.88 7.16 -9.90
N ASN A 26 -2.46 6.75 -8.77
CA ASN A 26 -3.61 7.42 -8.17
C ASN A 26 -3.25 8.83 -7.69
N VAL A 27 -2.10 9.01 -7.00
CA VAL A 27 -1.59 10.33 -6.59
C VAL A 27 -1.38 11.24 -7.80
N PHE A 28 -0.73 10.72 -8.85
CA PHE A 28 -0.44 11.48 -10.06
C PHE A 28 -1.73 11.94 -10.75
N THR A 29 -2.71 11.04 -10.86
CA THR A 29 -4.04 11.37 -11.40
C THR A 29 -4.71 12.44 -10.55
N TYR A 30 -4.66 12.33 -9.21
CA TYR A 30 -5.22 13.33 -8.30
C TYR A 30 -4.57 14.72 -8.49
N ILE A 31 -3.24 14.79 -8.60
CA ILE A 31 -2.50 16.05 -8.83
C ILE A 31 -2.82 16.65 -10.21
N MET A 32 -3.12 15.86 -11.22
CA MET A 32 -3.58 16.35 -12.54
C MET A 32 -5.03 16.84 -12.52
N VAL A 33 -5.93 16.05 -11.92
CA VAL A 33 -7.37 16.29 -11.97
C VAL A 33 -7.77 17.47 -11.09
N ILE A 34 -7.20 17.62 -9.90
CA ILE A 34 -7.59 18.70 -8.97
C ILE A 34 -7.34 20.11 -9.55
N PRO A 35 -6.16 20.46 -10.11
CA PRO A 35 -5.95 21.74 -10.79
C PRO A 35 -6.86 21.93 -12.00
N PHE A 36 -7.14 20.87 -12.76
CA PHE A 36 -8.07 20.92 -13.88
C PHE A 36 -9.50 21.29 -13.42
N LEU A 37 -9.96 20.70 -12.30
CA LEU A 37 -11.24 21.05 -11.69
C LEU A 37 -11.28 22.46 -11.09
N ILE A 38 -10.17 22.90 -10.47
CA ILE A 38 -10.04 24.28 -9.98
C ILE A 38 -10.15 25.26 -11.15
N PHE A 39 -9.48 24.98 -12.27
CA PHE A 39 -9.52 25.82 -13.47
C PHE A 39 -10.94 25.92 -14.04
N ILE A 40 -11.65 24.80 -14.16
CA ILE A 40 -13.06 24.79 -14.61
C ILE A 40 -13.95 25.56 -13.63
N ASN A 41 -13.79 25.35 -12.32
CA ASN A 41 -14.59 26.06 -11.33
C ASN A 41 -14.38 27.58 -11.44
N TYR A 42 -13.13 28.01 -11.64
CA TYR A 42 -12.80 29.43 -11.82
C TYR A 42 -13.37 30.02 -13.11
N MET A 43 -13.48 29.25 -14.19
CA MET A 43 -14.09 29.68 -15.45
C MET A 43 -15.63 29.76 -15.39
N THR A 44 -16.29 28.88 -14.64
CA THR A 44 -17.75 28.73 -14.73
C THR A 44 -18.52 29.48 -13.64
N TYR A 45 -18.09 29.46 -12.37
CA TYR A 45 -18.84 30.03 -11.25
C TYR A 45 -17.95 30.54 -10.12
N TRP A 46 -17.97 31.84 -9.83
CA TRP A 46 -17.10 32.48 -8.83
C TRP A 46 -17.65 32.36 -7.38
N ASP A 47 -18.97 32.24 -7.20
CA ASP A 47 -19.60 32.21 -5.87
C ASP A 47 -19.56 30.83 -5.19
N PHE A 48 -19.55 29.74 -5.96
CA PHE A 48 -19.58 28.38 -5.40
C PHE A 48 -18.40 27.51 -5.87
N LYS A 49 -17.46 27.30 -4.94
CA LYS A 49 -16.23 26.53 -5.14
C LYS A 49 -16.49 25.03 -4.97
N TRP A 50 -17.16 24.41 -5.94
CA TRP A 50 -17.51 22.98 -5.83
C TRP A 50 -16.30 22.04 -5.88
N PHE A 51 -15.11 22.50 -6.29
CA PHE A 51 -13.89 21.69 -6.35
C PHE A 51 -13.47 21.11 -4.99
N TRP A 52 -13.92 21.69 -3.87
CA TRP A 52 -13.65 21.18 -2.52
C TRP A 52 -14.22 19.77 -2.29
N PHE A 53 -15.37 19.43 -2.90
CA PHE A 53 -15.98 18.11 -2.74
C PHE A 53 -15.11 16.97 -3.31
N PRO A 54 -14.68 17.00 -4.58
CA PRO A 54 -13.77 15.99 -5.11
C PRO A 54 -12.39 16.06 -4.45
N MET A 55 -11.90 17.24 -4.10
CA MET A 55 -10.61 17.40 -3.39
C MET A 55 -10.63 16.68 -2.03
N PHE A 56 -11.58 16.99 -1.15
CA PHE A 56 -11.65 16.34 0.15
C PHE A 56 -12.11 14.88 0.06
N GLY A 57 -13.10 14.58 -0.78
CA GLY A 57 -13.62 13.22 -0.93
C GLY A 57 -12.57 12.23 -1.42
N TRP A 58 -11.87 12.54 -2.51
CA TRP A 58 -10.77 11.70 -2.99
C TRP A 58 -9.51 11.85 -2.13
N GLY A 59 -9.19 13.04 -1.64
CA GLY A 59 -8.02 13.28 -0.82
C GLY A 59 -8.01 12.46 0.47
N ILE A 60 -9.16 12.27 1.12
CA ILE A 60 -9.29 11.42 2.30
C ILE A 60 -9.02 9.94 1.95
N GLY A 61 -9.66 9.42 0.89
CA GLY A 61 -9.44 8.04 0.45
C GLY A 61 -7.99 7.76 0.07
N LEU A 62 -7.35 8.74 -0.58
CA LEU A 62 -5.94 8.67 -0.97
C LEU A 62 -5.01 8.71 0.25
N THR A 63 -5.35 9.49 1.28
CA THR A 63 -4.63 9.53 2.56
C THR A 63 -4.73 8.20 3.30
N PHE A 64 -5.91 7.57 3.35
CA PHE A 64 -6.05 6.23 3.95
C PHE A 64 -5.27 5.16 3.19
N HIS A 65 -5.25 5.22 1.85
CA HIS A 65 -4.44 4.31 1.03
C HIS A 65 -2.95 4.55 1.28
N ALA A 66 -2.51 5.81 1.36
CA ALA A 66 -1.13 6.18 1.67
C ALA A 66 -0.70 5.64 3.03
N LEU A 67 -1.55 5.82 4.06
CA LEU A 67 -1.32 5.26 5.39
C LEU A 67 -1.25 3.73 5.34
N SER A 68 -2.15 3.05 4.62
CA SER A 68 -2.10 1.59 4.49
C SER A 68 -0.77 1.10 3.89
N VAL A 69 -0.31 1.72 2.79
CA VAL A 69 0.93 1.34 2.09
C VAL A 69 2.17 1.67 2.92
N PHE A 70 2.26 2.89 3.48
CA PHE A 70 3.42 3.32 4.27
C PHE A 70 3.48 2.62 5.64
N TYR A 71 2.34 2.40 6.30
CA TYR A 71 2.28 1.87 7.66
C TYR A 71 2.42 0.34 7.70
N LYS A 72 1.85 -0.41 6.73
CA LYS A 72 2.16 -1.84 6.56
C LYS A 72 3.65 -2.07 6.29
N GLY A 73 4.27 -1.19 5.52
CA GLY A 73 5.68 -1.31 5.14
C GLY A 73 6.66 -1.16 6.30
N LYS A 74 6.35 -0.34 7.31
CA LYS A 74 7.32 0.07 8.35
C LYS A 74 7.16 -0.63 9.71
N TYR A 75 5.94 -0.96 10.14
CA TYR A 75 5.70 -1.45 11.50
C TYR A 75 5.14 -2.88 11.61
N PHE A 76 4.45 -3.39 10.58
CA PHE A 76 3.67 -4.63 10.72
C PHE A 76 4.12 -5.80 9.85
N GLY A 77 4.89 -5.58 8.77
CA GLY A 77 5.22 -6.67 7.84
C GLY A 77 6.33 -7.59 8.33
N LYS A 78 7.57 -7.09 8.41
CA LYS A 78 8.74 -7.99 8.45
C LYS A 78 8.89 -8.80 9.75
N GLU A 79 8.68 -8.17 10.90
CA GLU A 79 8.93 -8.82 12.19
C GLU A 79 7.79 -9.73 12.62
N TRP A 80 6.54 -9.35 12.31
CA TRP A 80 5.38 -10.20 12.56
C TRP A 80 5.33 -11.39 11.59
N GLU A 81 5.60 -11.18 10.29
CA GLU A 81 5.67 -12.27 9.31
C GLU A 81 6.79 -13.27 9.66
N ARG A 82 7.99 -12.78 10.03
CA ARG A 82 9.11 -13.63 10.47
C ARG A 82 8.73 -14.46 11.69
N ARG A 83 8.13 -13.83 12.71
CA ARG A 83 7.66 -14.53 13.91
C ARG A 83 6.61 -15.59 13.59
N LYS A 84 5.63 -15.30 12.74
CA LYS A 84 4.58 -16.25 12.41
C LYS A 84 5.11 -17.43 11.60
N MET A 85 6.06 -17.19 10.72
CA MET A 85 6.74 -18.23 9.94
C MET A 85 7.57 -19.14 10.84
N GLU A 86 8.32 -18.58 11.80
CA GLU A 86 9.04 -19.36 12.82
C GLU A 86 8.09 -20.22 13.67
N GLU A 87 6.90 -19.71 14.00
CA GLU A 87 5.87 -20.43 14.73
C GLU A 87 5.35 -21.64 13.94
N PHE A 88 4.99 -21.45 12.67
CA PHE A 88 4.54 -22.54 11.77
C PHE A 88 5.62 -23.60 11.53
N MET A 89 6.88 -23.19 11.31
CA MET A 89 7.98 -24.15 11.13
C MET A 89 8.25 -24.96 12.39
N ASN A 90 8.09 -24.37 13.58
CA ASN A 90 8.22 -25.09 14.85
C ASN A 90 7.03 -26.03 15.11
N GLU A 91 5.81 -25.63 14.75
CA GLU A 91 4.63 -26.50 14.82
C GLU A 91 4.80 -27.74 13.92
N GLU A 92 5.24 -27.58 12.67
CA GLU A 92 5.52 -28.73 11.80
C GLU A 92 6.62 -29.64 12.36
N LYS A 93 7.69 -29.07 12.92
CA LYS A 93 8.79 -29.84 13.52
C LYS A 93 8.38 -30.61 14.77
N ASN A 94 7.49 -30.05 15.59
CA ASN A 94 6.98 -30.74 16.78
C ASN A 94 5.95 -31.81 16.41
N ASN A 95 5.10 -31.55 15.43
CA ASN A 95 4.10 -32.53 14.99
C ASN A 95 4.77 -33.74 14.32
N SER A 96 5.77 -33.52 13.46
CA SER A 96 6.52 -34.59 12.79
C SER A 96 7.30 -35.50 13.76
N ARG A 97 7.86 -34.96 14.86
CA ARG A 97 8.47 -35.76 15.94
C ARG A 97 7.47 -36.52 16.80
N GLN A 98 6.19 -36.17 16.75
CA GLN A 98 5.15 -36.85 17.52
C GLN A 98 4.61 -38.10 16.80
N TYR A 99 4.96 -38.28 15.52
CA TYR A 99 4.60 -39.43 14.67
C TYR A 99 5.78 -40.40 14.43
N GLU A 100 6.95 -40.16 15.03
CA GLU A 100 8.07 -41.13 15.17
C GLU A 100 8.06 -41.77 16.57
#